data_AF-A0A1B6G079-F1
#
_entry.id   AF-A0A1B6G079-F1
#
_cell.length_a   1.000
_cell.length_b   1.000
_cell.length_c   1.000
_cell.angle_alpha   90.00
_cell.angle_beta   90.00
_cell.angle_gamma   90.00
#
_symmetry.space_group_name_H-M   'P 1'
#
loop_
_entity.id
_entity.type
_entity.pdbx_description
1 polymer ?
#
loop_
_entity_poly.entity_id
_entity_poly.type
_entity_poly.pdbx_seq_one_letter_code
_entity_poly.pdbx_strand_id
1 'polypeptide(L)'
;KLSCDKELPLPVGVAGDDLLKGVSGDSLRLELESVALDWKPLRNVEECQCSTHFDHFMPKYHCWKCGELFCQRCTEMHVALPGHLSQRAVPVCTPCYRRVTNPSEAAESP
;
A
#
# COMPACT_ATOMS: atom_id res chain seq x y z
N LYS A 1 -9.01 15.03 -20.12
CA LYS A 1 -7.65 14.63 -20.57
C LYS A 1 -6.69 15.03 -19.47
N LEU A 2 -6.48 14.15 -18.49
CA LEU A 2 -5.62 14.42 -17.36
C LEU A 2 -4.19 14.11 -17.83
N SER A 3 -3.39 15.15 -18.07
CA SER A 3 -2.01 15.02 -18.48
C SER A 3 -1.19 14.38 -17.35
N CYS A 4 -0.47 13.31 -17.66
CA CYS A 4 0.37 12.57 -16.71
C CYS A 4 1.84 13.03 -16.78
N ASP A 5 2.12 14.15 -17.43
CA ASP A 5 3.46 14.65 -17.63
C ASP A 5 3.70 15.86 -16.73
N LYS A 6 3.81 15.60 -15.42
CA LYS A 6 4.59 16.48 -14.54
C LYS A 6 5.75 15.67 -13.98
N GLU A 7 6.90 15.81 -14.60
CA GLU A 7 8.14 15.28 -14.05
C GLU A 7 8.32 15.88 -12.66
N LEU A 8 8.26 15.01 -11.64
CA LEU A 8 8.67 15.41 -10.29
C LEU A 8 10.18 15.65 -10.34
N PRO A 9 10.69 16.74 -9.75
CA PRO A 9 12.13 16.95 -9.67
C PRO A 9 12.76 15.76 -8.95
N LEU A 10 13.60 15.01 -9.66
CA LEU A 10 14.53 14.09 -9.02
C LEU A 10 15.41 14.94 -8.08
N PRO A 11 15.63 14.52 -6.82
CA PRO A 11 16.52 15.26 -5.94
C PRO A 11 17.92 15.30 -6.55
N VAL A 12 18.33 16.50 -6.97
CA VAL A 12 19.66 16.80 -7.48
C VAL A 12 20.66 16.75 -6.33
N GLY A 13 21.65 15.88 -6.48
CA GLY A 13 22.99 16.02 -5.89
C GLY A 13 23.21 15.37 -4.54
N VAL A 14 23.70 14.13 -4.54
CA VAL A 14 24.71 13.70 -3.55
C VAL A 14 25.86 13.02 -4.28
N ALA A 15 27.04 13.64 -4.18
CA ALA A 15 28.30 13.04 -4.57
C ALA A 15 28.67 11.95 -3.55
N GLY A 16 29.32 10.89 -4.03
CA GLY A 16 30.09 9.98 -3.19
C GLY A 16 29.35 8.76 -2.68
N ASP A 17 29.99 7.64 -2.90
CA ASP A 17 29.83 6.28 -2.37
C ASP A 17 29.76 6.18 -0.83
N ASP A 18 28.87 6.92 -0.16
CA ASP A 18 28.71 6.85 1.32
C ASP A 18 27.24 6.69 1.79
N LEU A 19 26.26 6.59 0.88
CA LEU A 19 24.83 6.50 1.23
C LEU A 19 24.37 5.09 1.69
N LEU A 20 25.11 4.03 1.34
CA LEU A 20 24.74 2.65 1.68
C LEU A 20 25.33 2.17 3.02
N LYS A 21 26.14 2.98 3.71
CA LYS A 21 26.94 2.59 4.88
C LYS A 21 26.15 2.33 6.17
N GLY A 22 24.82 2.38 6.12
CA GLY A 22 23.94 2.13 7.26
C GLY A 22 22.61 1.48 6.90
N VAL A 23 22.43 1.05 5.65
CA VAL A 23 21.19 0.42 5.21
C VAL A 23 21.31 -1.08 5.42
N SER A 24 20.87 -1.56 6.59
CA SER A 24 20.70 -2.98 6.85
C SER A 24 19.60 -3.53 5.93
N GLY A 25 19.82 -4.73 5.37
CA GLY A 25 18.86 -5.37 4.47
C GLY A 25 17.47 -5.54 5.11
N ASP A 26 17.43 -5.72 6.43
CA ASP A 26 16.18 -5.81 7.20
C ASP A 26 15.38 -4.50 7.18
N SER A 27 16.04 -3.34 7.20
CA SER A 27 15.38 -2.04 7.14
C SER A 27 14.69 -1.84 5.78
N LEU A 28 15.38 -2.16 4.68
CA LEU A 28 14.79 -2.10 3.34
C LEU A 28 13.64 -3.08 3.17
N ARG A 29 13.81 -4.28 3.71
CA ARG A 29 12.78 -5.31 3.67
C ARG A 29 11.51 -4.84 4.34
N LEU A 30 11.60 -4.24 5.53
CA LEU A 30 10.45 -3.74 6.28
C LEU A 30 9.72 -2.62 5.52
N GLU A 31 10.45 -1.70 4.90
CA GLU A 31 9.84 -0.67 4.05
C GLU A 31 9.12 -1.30 2.86
N LEU A 32 9.77 -2.25 2.17
CA LEU A 32 9.20 -2.92 1.01
C LEU A 32 7.94 -3.74 1.35
N GLU A 33 7.94 -4.47 2.46
CA GLU A 33 6.81 -5.28 2.94
C GLU A 33 5.63 -4.44 3.46
N SER A 34 5.84 -3.15 3.69
CA SER A 34 4.80 -2.24 4.17
C SER A 34 3.87 -1.73 3.07
N VAL A 35 4.25 -1.87 1.79
CA VAL A 35 3.48 -1.42 0.63
C VAL A 35 3.28 -2.53 -0.40
N ALA A 36 2.19 -2.44 -1.17
CA ALA A 36 1.89 -3.42 -2.20
C ALA A 36 2.80 -3.25 -3.41
N LEU A 37 3.47 -4.34 -3.81
CA LEU A 37 4.16 -4.43 -5.11
C LEU A 37 3.28 -5.10 -6.18
N ASP A 38 2.46 -6.08 -5.78
CA ASP A 38 1.52 -6.76 -6.67
C ASP A 38 0.10 -6.19 -6.48
N TRP A 39 -0.33 -5.35 -7.42
CA TRP A 39 -1.66 -4.76 -7.41
C TRP A 39 -2.59 -5.61 -8.27
N LYS A 40 -3.63 -6.18 -7.67
CA LYS A 40 -4.55 -7.05 -8.40
C LYS A 40 -5.31 -6.29 -9.48
N PRO A 41 -5.54 -6.87 -10.67
CA PRO A 41 -6.33 -6.23 -11.70
C PRO A 41 -7.79 -6.07 -11.25
N LEU A 42 -8.46 -5.01 -11.70
CA LEU A 42 -9.88 -4.76 -11.41
C LEU A 42 -10.85 -5.81 -12.00
N ARG A 43 -10.36 -6.58 -12.98
CA ARG A 43 -11.11 -7.61 -13.70
C ARG A 43 -11.16 -8.90 -12.88
N ASN A 44 -12.22 -9.69 -13.07
CA ASN A 44 -12.40 -11.00 -12.44
C ASN A 44 -12.44 -10.97 -10.90
N VAL A 45 -12.79 -9.82 -10.32
CA VAL A 45 -13.14 -9.70 -8.90
C VAL A 45 -14.63 -9.40 -8.81
N GLU A 46 -15.38 -10.37 -8.31
CA GLU A 46 -16.85 -10.34 -8.26
C GLU A 46 -17.38 -10.11 -6.84
N GLU A 47 -16.56 -10.33 -5.83
CA GLU A 47 -16.95 -10.24 -4.43
C GLU A 47 -15.81 -9.66 -3.57
N CYS A 48 -16.18 -8.80 -2.62
CA CYS A 48 -15.29 -8.29 -1.58
C CYS A 48 -15.12 -9.33 -0.46
N GLN A 49 -14.05 -9.25 0.31
CA GLN A 49 -13.84 -10.10 1.50
C GLN A 49 -15.00 -10.05 2.52
N CYS A 50 -15.79 -8.97 2.55
CA CYS A 50 -16.99 -8.85 3.38
C CYS A 50 -18.27 -9.41 2.74
N SER A 51 -18.15 -10.23 1.70
CA SER A 51 -19.26 -10.80 0.91
C SER A 51 -20.15 -9.78 0.20
N THR A 52 -19.63 -8.57 -0.03
CA THR A 52 -20.32 -7.59 -0.88
C THR A 52 -19.99 -7.90 -2.33
N HIS A 53 -21.00 -8.25 -3.12
CA HIS A 53 -20.85 -8.42 -4.56
C HIS A 53 -20.52 -7.08 -5.23
N PHE A 54 -19.57 -7.10 -6.16
CA PHE A 54 -19.25 -5.97 -7.00
C PHE A 54 -20.13 -5.96 -8.24
N ASP A 55 -21.06 -5.01 -8.30
CA ASP A 55 -21.76 -4.72 -9.53
C ASP A 55 -20.80 -4.14 -10.59
N HIS A 56 -21.16 -4.25 -11.87
CA HIS A 56 -20.35 -3.73 -12.99
C HIS A 56 -20.00 -2.23 -12.87
N PHE A 57 -20.79 -1.46 -12.13
CA PHE A 57 -20.60 -0.02 -11.94
C PHE A 57 -20.06 0.35 -10.55
N MET A 58 -19.91 -0.61 -9.64
CA MET A 58 -19.42 -0.33 -8.30
C MET A 58 -17.90 -0.09 -8.35
N PRO A 59 -17.39 1.03 -7.81
CA PRO A 59 -15.96 1.25 -7.73
C PRO A 59 -15.32 0.21 -6.79
N LYS A 60 -14.15 -0.28 -7.21
CA LYS A 60 -13.31 -1.18 -6.40
C LYS A 60 -12.08 -0.43 -5.98
N TYR A 61 -11.62 -0.67 -4.75
CA TYR A 61 -10.53 0.06 -4.13
C TYR A 61 -9.43 -0.90 -3.74
N HIS A 62 -8.18 -0.54 -4.05
CA HIS A 62 -7.03 -1.31 -3.62
C HIS A 62 -6.60 -0.93 -2.20
N CYS A 63 -6.19 -1.93 -1.43
CA CYS A 63 -5.41 -1.69 -0.22
C CYS A 63 -3.95 -1.38 -0.58
N TRP A 64 -3.41 -0.25 -0.13
CA TRP A 64 -2.03 0.15 -0.47
C TRP A 64 -0.94 -0.71 0.18
N LYS A 65 -1.29 -1.53 1.19
CA LYS A 65 -0.38 -2.49 1.82
C LYS A 65 -0.36 -3.86 1.13
N CYS A 66 -1.52 -4.43 0.81
CA CYS A 66 -1.60 -5.80 0.28
C CYS A 66 -1.97 -5.91 -1.20
N GLY A 67 -2.44 -4.85 -1.85
CA GLY A 67 -2.74 -4.82 -3.28
C GLY A 67 -4.03 -5.54 -3.70
N GLU A 68 -4.77 -6.11 -2.74
CA GLU A 68 -6.08 -6.73 -2.97
C GLU A 68 -7.20 -5.69 -3.12
N LEU A 69 -8.33 -6.10 -3.70
CA LEU A 69 -9.47 -5.25 -4.02
C LEU A 69 -10.61 -5.39 -3.01
N PHE A 70 -11.21 -4.26 -2.66
CA PHE A 70 -12.22 -4.14 -1.61
C PHE A 70 -13.32 -3.13 -2.00
N CYS A 71 -14.46 -3.24 -1.33
CA CYS A 71 -15.51 -2.21 -1.37
C CYS A 71 -15.11 -0.99 -0.54
N GLN A 72 -15.78 0.14 -0.77
CA GLN A 72 -15.49 1.40 -0.08
C GLN A 72 -15.44 1.25 1.45
N ARG A 73 -16.38 0.50 2.03
CA ARG A 73 -16.45 0.26 3.49
C ARG A 73 -15.22 -0.47 4.01
N CYS A 74 -14.70 -1.43 3.27
CA CYS A 74 -13.55 -2.22 3.69
C CYS A 74 -12.23 -1.46 3.56
N THR A 75 -12.18 -0.36 2.79
CA THR A 75 -10.99 0.50 2.59
C THR A 75 -11.19 1.93 3.11
N GLU A 76 -12.09 2.13 4.06
CA GLU A 76 -12.35 3.45 4.64
C GLU A 76 -11.19 3.91 5.55
N MET A 77 -10.46 2.96 6.12
CA MET A 77 -9.36 3.24 7.05
C MET A 77 -8.11 3.71 6.31
N HIS A 78 -7.45 4.74 6.87
CA HIS A 78 -6.23 5.31 6.31
C HIS A 78 -5.08 5.26 7.32
N VAL A 79 -3.90 4.86 6.88
CA VAL A 79 -2.70 4.79 7.73
C VAL A 79 -1.45 5.15 6.93
N ALA A 80 -0.45 5.75 7.58
CA ALA A 80 0.85 6.00 6.96
C ALA A 80 1.62 4.67 6.84
N LEU A 81 2.15 4.38 5.66
CA LEU A 81 2.96 3.18 5.39
C LEU A 81 4.43 3.61 5.25
N PRO A 82 5.38 3.01 5.99
CA PRO A 82 6.79 3.38 5.93
C PRO A 82 7.39 3.39 4.52
N GLY A 83 7.04 2.40 3.69
CA GLY A 83 7.50 2.29 2.30
C GLY A 83 6.77 3.21 1.31
N HIS A 84 5.77 3.98 1.77
CA HIS A 84 5.08 4.93 0.92
C HIS A 84 5.77 6.29 0.97
N LEU A 85 6.39 6.69 -0.15
CA LEU A 85 7.25 7.88 -0.25
C LEU A 85 6.68 9.16 0.38
N SER A 86 5.37 9.43 0.19
CA SER A 86 4.80 10.69 0.71
C SER A 86 4.51 10.69 2.21
N GLN A 87 4.61 9.54 2.89
CA GLN A 87 4.30 9.33 4.31
C GLN A 87 2.89 9.80 4.74
N ARG A 88 2.04 10.19 3.78
CA ARG A 88 0.65 10.53 4.03
C ARG A 88 -0.15 9.26 4.28
N ALA A 89 -1.19 9.39 5.09
CA ALA A 89 -2.12 8.30 5.33
C ALA A 89 -2.81 7.89 4.02
N VAL A 90 -2.73 6.60 3.69
CA VAL A 90 -3.27 5.99 2.47
C VAL A 90 -4.32 4.94 2.82
N PRO A 91 -5.29 4.67 1.93
CA PRO A 91 -6.34 3.71 2.22
C PRO A 91 -5.80 2.28 2.30
N VAL A 92 -6.24 1.56 3.33
CA VAL A 92 -5.88 0.16 3.56
C VAL A 92 -7.11 -0.64 3.99
N CYS A 93 -7.09 -1.95 3.76
CA CYS A 93 -8.15 -2.81 4.25
C CYS A 93 -8.11 -2.95 5.78
N THR A 94 -9.25 -3.24 6.41
CA THR A 94 -9.35 -3.41 7.87
C THR A 94 -8.29 -4.36 8.46
N PRO A 95 -7.99 -5.53 7.87
CA PRO A 95 -6.90 -6.40 8.36
C PRO A 95 -5.51 -5.74 8.30
N CYS A 96 -5.20 -5.04 7.21
CA CYS A 96 -3.92 -4.35 7.06
C CYS A 96 -3.80 -3.16 8.01
N TYR A 97 -4.88 -2.42 8.22
CA TYR A 97 -4.92 -1.34 9.20
C TYR A 97 -4.52 -1.86 10.59
N ARG A 98 -5.17 -2.94 11.06
CA ARG A 98 -4.85 -3.55 12.35
C ARG A 98 -3.39 -3.99 12.47
N ARG A 99 -2.84 -4.64 11.44
CA ARG A 99 -1.43 -5.09 11.43
C ARG A 99 -0.44 -3.93 11.51
N VAL A 100 -0.77 -2.77 10.92
CA VAL A 100 0.09 -1.58 10.95
C VAL A 100 -0.04 -0.84 12.27
N THR A 101 -1.27 -0.68 12.81
CA THR A 101 -1.50 0.07 14.05
C THR A 101 -1.25 -0.75 15.31
N ASN A 102 -1.32 -2.08 15.21
CA ASN A 102 -1.13 -3.01 16.32
C ASN A 102 -0.24 -4.19 15.88
N PRO A 103 1.09 -4.01 15.81
CA PRO A 103 2.01 -5.02 15.30
C PRO A 103 2.02 -6.33 16.09
N SER A 104 1.55 -6.33 17.34
CA SER A 104 1.45 -7.53 18.18
C SER A 104 0.46 -8.58 17.65
N GLU A 105 -0.52 -8.17 16.82
CA GLU A 105 -1.48 -9.07 16.16
C GLU A 105 -0.96 -9.59 14.79
N ALA A 106 0.21 -9.16 14.33
CA ALA A 106 0.77 -9.61 13.06
C ALA A 106 1.46 -10.98 13.14
N ALA A 107 1.73 -11.49 14.35
CA ALA A 107 2.42 -12.77 14.58
C ALA A 107 1.49 -14.00 14.51
N GLU A 108 0.17 -13.80 14.45
CA GLU A 108 -0.80 -14.89 14.31
C GLU A 108 -1.54 -14.73 12.98
N SER A 109 -1.13 -15.50 11.97
CA SER A 109 -1.97 -15.80 10.81
C SER A 109 -1.70 -17.25 10.40
N PRO A 110 -2.73 -18.12 10.31
CA PRO A 110 -2.61 -19.50 9.84
C PRO A 110 -2.31 -19.61 8.34
#